data_AF-A0A4R1YGI8-F1
#
_entry.id   AF-A0A4R1YGI8-F1
#
_cell.length_a   1.000
_cell.length_b   1.000
_cell.length_c   1.000
_cell.angle_alpha   90.00
_cell.angle_beta   90.00
_cell.angle_gamma   90.00
#
_symmetry.space_group_name_H-M   'P 1'
#
loop_
_entity.id
_entity.type
_entity.pdbx_description
1 polymer ?
#
loop_
_entity_poly.entity_id
_entity_poly.type
_entity_poly.pdbx_seq_one_letter_code
_entity_poly.pdbx_strand_id
1 'polypeptide(L)'
;MIKLRLRRIFVLGLLALPVSEAARADTLPLSKINRKIESHIQTSNTKKNVQCLAFILKDFQERKIPKSRILVTFDDPNIDGIGIGLDETDENYTCEAGELQSWEENEYQVAKRF
;
A
#
# COMPACT_ATOMS: atom_id res chain seq x y z
N MET A 1 -8.44 -65.31 25.61
CA MET A 1 -9.71 -64.56 25.53
C MET A 1 -9.46 -63.26 24.79
N ILE A 2 -9.96 -63.14 23.56
CA ILE A 2 -9.75 -62.00 22.65
C ILE A 2 -10.96 -61.08 22.77
N LYS A 3 -10.74 -59.78 23.04
CA LYS A 3 -11.69 -58.69 22.75
C LYS A 3 -10.94 -57.35 22.77
N LEU A 4 -10.23 -57.04 21.68
CA LEU A 4 -9.73 -55.68 21.44
C LEU A 4 -10.82 -54.90 20.70
N ARG A 5 -11.39 -53.90 21.38
CA ARG A 5 -12.40 -52.99 20.80
C ARG A 5 -11.70 -51.98 19.90
N LEU A 6 -11.86 -52.16 18.60
CA LEU A 6 -11.49 -51.20 17.56
C LEU A 6 -12.44 -50.00 17.64
N ARG A 7 -11.97 -48.83 18.09
CA ARG A 7 -12.74 -47.60 17.97
C ARG A 7 -11.83 -46.38 17.89
N ARG A 8 -12.12 -45.56 16.87
CA ARG A 8 -11.77 -44.14 16.65
C ARG A 8 -10.64 -43.89 15.65
N ILE A 9 -11.06 -43.91 14.38
CA ILE A 9 -10.90 -42.84 13.38
C ILE A 9 -9.79 -41.85 13.75
N PHE A 10 -8.60 -42.05 13.17
CA PHE A 10 -7.58 -41.03 13.07
C PHE A 10 -8.04 -40.04 12.00
N VAL A 11 -8.68 -38.95 12.43
CA VAL A 11 -8.96 -37.80 11.54
C VAL A 11 -7.59 -37.19 11.22
N LEU A 12 -7.07 -37.43 10.02
CA LEU A 12 -6.02 -36.61 9.44
C LEU A 12 -6.59 -35.20 9.27
N GLY A 13 -6.32 -34.33 10.25
CA GLY A 13 -6.47 -32.91 10.09
C GLY A 13 -5.42 -32.42 9.10
N LEU A 14 -5.78 -32.34 7.82
CA LEU A 14 -5.07 -31.44 6.90
C LEU A 14 -5.23 -30.04 7.49
N LEU A 15 -4.16 -29.51 8.07
CA LEU A 15 -4.01 -28.09 8.31
C LEU A 15 -4.08 -27.41 6.93
N ALA A 16 -5.26 -26.93 6.57
CA ALA A 16 -5.41 -25.96 5.50
C ALA A 16 -4.69 -24.70 5.98
N LEU A 17 -3.41 -24.59 5.64
CA LEU A 17 -2.68 -23.34 5.75
C LEU A 17 -3.47 -22.33 4.91
N PRO A 18 -3.99 -21.24 5.49
CA PRO A 18 -4.49 -20.15 4.67
C PRO A 18 -3.31 -19.73 3.80
N VAL A 19 -3.44 -19.89 2.49
CA VAL A 19 -2.55 -19.24 1.54
C VAL A 19 -2.78 -17.76 1.79
N SER A 20 -1.93 -17.14 2.61
CA SER A 20 -1.81 -15.69 2.64
C SER A 20 -1.42 -15.31 1.23
N GLU A 21 -2.40 -14.84 0.47
CA GLU A 21 -2.16 -14.07 -0.74
C GLU A 21 -1.17 -12.99 -0.32
N ALA A 22 0.08 -13.12 -0.76
CA ALA A 22 1.12 -12.18 -0.40
C ALA A 22 0.61 -10.81 -0.82
N ALA A 23 0.39 -9.92 0.14
CA ALA A 23 -0.01 -8.55 -0.14
C ALA A 23 1.02 -7.99 -1.14
N ARG A 24 0.56 -7.71 -2.37
CA ARG A 24 1.41 -7.18 -3.43
C ARG A 24 1.15 -5.68 -3.48
N ALA A 25 2.24 -4.92 -3.45
CA ALA A 25 2.20 -3.51 -3.76
C ALA A 25 1.65 -3.33 -5.19
N ASP A 26 0.61 -2.52 -5.33
CA ASP A 26 0.09 -2.08 -6.62
C ASP A 26 0.62 -0.66 -6.90
N THR A 27 1.36 -0.50 -7.99
CA THR A 27 1.82 0.80 -8.48
C THR A 27 1.10 1.14 -9.77
N LEU A 28 0.33 2.23 -9.76
CA LEU A 28 -0.45 2.68 -10.92
C LEU A 28 -0.20 4.16 -11.22
N PRO A 29 -0.16 4.55 -12.51
CA PRO A 29 -0.25 5.95 -12.88
C PRO A 29 -1.54 6.57 -12.33
N LEU A 30 -1.48 7.81 -11.86
CA LEU A 30 -2.64 8.54 -11.34
C LEU A 30 -3.75 8.67 -12.39
N SER A 31 -3.40 8.69 -13.68
CA SER A 31 -4.37 8.66 -14.79
C SER A 31 -5.18 7.36 -14.88
N LYS A 32 -4.73 6.27 -14.25
CA LYS A 32 -5.39 4.96 -14.18
C LYS A 32 -6.15 4.75 -12.86
N ILE A 33 -5.96 5.61 -11.87
CA ILE A 33 -6.74 5.59 -10.62
C ILE A 33 -8.16 6.08 -10.93
N ASN A 34 -9.09 5.15 -10.93
CA ASN A 34 -10.51 5.42 -11.02
C ASN A 34 -11.13 5.52 -9.62
N ARG A 35 -12.42 5.88 -9.55
CA ARG A 35 -13.14 6.04 -8.29
C ARG A 35 -13.12 4.81 -7.38
N LYS A 36 -13.09 3.59 -7.94
CA LYS A 36 -13.03 2.35 -7.16
C LYS A 36 -11.67 2.23 -6.46
N ILE A 37 -10.59 2.47 -7.19
CA ILE A 37 -9.22 2.45 -6.66
C ILE A 37 -9.01 3.58 -5.66
N GLU A 38 -9.48 4.79 -5.97
CA GLU A 38 -9.43 5.93 -5.06
C GLU A 38 -10.15 5.63 -3.74
N SER A 39 -11.36 5.07 -3.81
CA SER A 39 -12.11 4.66 -2.61
C SER A 39 -11.36 3.60 -1.82
N HIS A 40 -10.71 2.65 -2.49
CA HIS A 40 -9.90 1.62 -1.84
C HIS A 40 -8.71 2.23 -1.09
N ILE A 41 -7.93 3.10 -1.74
CA ILE A 41 -6.82 3.84 -1.13
C ILE A 41 -7.32 4.62 0.09
N GLN A 42 -8.46 5.31 -0.03
CA GLN A 42 -9.05 6.07 1.08
C GLN A 42 -9.44 5.20 2.28
N THR A 43 -9.97 3.99 2.05
CA THR A 43 -10.42 3.09 3.12
C THR A 43 -9.31 2.23 3.72
N SER A 44 -8.26 1.94 2.96
CA SER A 44 -7.11 1.13 3.41
C SER A 44 -6.07 1.94 4.16
N ASN A 45 -6.17 3.27 4.16
CA ASN A 45 -5.20 4.17 4.79
C ASN A 45 -5.78 5.00 5.94
N THR A 46 -4.88 5.53 6.77
CA THR A 46 -5.26 6.50 7.79
C THR A 46 -5.74 7.81 7.16
N LYS A 47 -6.63 8.52 7.86
CA LYS A 47 -7.12 9.84 7.41
C LYS A 47 -5.99 10.83 7.15
N LYS A 48 -4.90 10.77 7.92
CA LYS A 48 -3.74 11.65 7.77
C LYS A 48 -2.94 11.33 6.51
N ASN A 49 -2.72 10.05 6.20
CA ASN A 49 -2.04 9.65 4.96
C ASN A 49 -2.85 10.09 3.72
N VAL A 50 -4.19 9.99 3.78
CA VAL A 50 -5.07 10.46 2.70
C VAL A 50 -4.99 11.99 2.54
N GLN A 51 -4.91 12.75 3.65
CA GLN A 51 -4.70 14.20 3.60
C GLN A 51 -3.33 14.57 3.03
N CYS A 52 -2.28 13.82 3.40
CA CYS A 52 -0.95 13.95 2.82
C CYS A 52 -0.98 13.72 1.30
N LEU A 53 -1.64 12.64 0.84
CA LEU A 53 -1.76 12.35 -0.59
C LEU A 53 -2.46 13.50 -1.32
N ALA A 54 -3.58 14.01 -0.79
CA ALA A 54 -4.28 15.14 -1.40
C ALA A 54 -3.40 16.40 -1.47
N PHE A 55 -2.54 16.63 -0.48
CA PHE A 55 -1.62 17.76 -0.45
C PHE A 55 -0.56 17.66 -1.56
N ILE A 56 0.15 16.53 -1.67
CA ILE A 56 1.20 16.38 -2.70
C ILE A 56 0.63 16.34 -4.12
N LEU A 57 -0.54 15.73 -4.31
CA LEU A 57 -1.21 15.75 -5.62
C LEU A 57 -1.62 17.17 -6.06
N LYS A 58 -1.96 18.03 -5.09
CA LYS A 58 -2.23 19.45 -5.37
C LYS A 58 -0.95 20.18 -5.79
N ASP A 59 0.18 19.95 -5.13
CA ASP A 59 1.49 20.50 -5.52
C ASP A 59 1.84 20.10 -6.96
N PHE A 60 1.71 18.82 -7.30
CA PHE A 60 1.96 18.33 -8.66
C PHE A 60 1.04 18.94 -9.70
N GLN A 61 -0.23 19.17 -9.36
CA GLN A 61 -1.16 19.87 -10.22
C GLN A 61 -0.72 21.33 -10.47
N GLU A 62 -0.26 22.04 -9.44
CA GLU A 62 0.25 23.41 -9.53
C GLU A 62 1.53 23.50 -10.37
N ARG A 63 2.41 22.49 -10.25
CA ARG A 63 3.59 22.28 -11.10
C ARG A 63 3.25 21.80 -12.52
N LYS A 64 1.97 21.58 -12.83
CA LYS A 64 1.45 21.10 -14.12
C LYS A 64 2.03 19.75 -14.54
N ILE A 65 2.35 18.89 -13.57
CA ILE A 65 2.79 17.52 -13.83
C ILE A 65 1.59 16.70 -14.34
N PRO A 66 1.69 16.01 -15.49
CA PRO A 66 0.58 15.25 -16.03
C PRO A 66 0.33 14.00 -15.18
N LYS A 67 -0.95 13.67 -14.98
CA LYS A 67 -1.36 12.50 -14.18
C LYS A 67 -0.81 11.16 -14.68
N SER A 68 -0.42 11.05 -15.95
CA SER A 68 0.21 9.84 -16.48
C SER A 68 1.62 9.60 -15.93
N ARG A 69 2.28 10.66 -15.44
CA ARG A 69 3.65 10.62 -14.92
C ARG A 69 3.74 10.46 -13.41
N ILE A 70 2.63 10.68 -12.71
CA ILE A 70 2.54 10.49 -11.26
C ILE A 70 2.19 9.03 -11.01
N LEU A 71 3.10 8.28 -10.40
CA LEU A 71 2.89 6.90 -9.98
C LEU A 71 2.44 6.90 -8.52
N VAL A 72 1.43 6.08 -8.21
CA VAL A 72 0.92 5.92 -6.85
C VAL A 72 1.01 4.44 -6.50
N THR A 73 1.70 4.15 -5.40
CA THR A 73 1.86 2.80 -4.83
C THR A 73 0.98 2.67 -3.60
N PHE A 74 0.18 1.61 -3.54
CA PHE A 74 -0.70 1.27 -2.41
C PHE A 74 -0.70 -0.25 -2.17
N ASP A 75 -1.23 -0.68 -1.03
CA ASP A 75 -1.22 -2.09 -0.58
C ASP A 75 0.20 -2.70 -0.48
N ASP A 76 1.22 -1.86 -0.32
CA ASP A 76 2.60 -2.33 -0.12
C ASP A 76 2.77 -2.82 1.32
N PRO A 77 3.14 -4.09 1.54
CA PRO A 77 3.30 -4.64 2.88
C PRO A 77 4.49 -4.03 3.65
N ASN A 78 5.36 -3.27 3.01
CA ASN A 78 6.57 -2.71 3.60
C ASN A 78 6.43 -1.24 4.00
N ILE A 79 5.35 -0.56 3.61
CA ILE A 79 5.07 0.83 3.98
C ILE A 79 3.65 0.94 4.55
N ASP A 80 3.50 1.57 5.72
CA ASP A 80 2.17 1.83 6.30
C ASP A 80 1.59 3.15 5.76
N GLY A 81 1.44 3.18 4.43
CA GLY A 81 1.17 4.42 3.73
C GLY A 81 0.97 4.30 2.23
N ILE A 82 1.19 5.43 1.57
CA ILE A 82 1.01 5.59 0.13
C ILE A 82 2.34 6.07 -0.45
N GLY A 83 2.90 5.32 -1.39
CA GLY A 83 4.06 5.75 -2.16
C GLY A 83 3.65 6.63 -3.33
N ILE A 84 4.41 7.67 -3.63
CA ILE A 84 4.19 8.57 -4.76
C ILE A 84 5.51 8.80 -5.48
N GLY A 85 5.59 8.40 -6.74
CA GLY A 85 6.78 8.61 -7.57
C GLY A 85 6.48 9.42 -8.82
N LEU A 86 7.50 9.99 -9.42
CA LEU A 86 7.45 10.55 -10.77
C LEU A 86 8.23 9.63 -11.73
N ASP A 87 7.60 9.20 -12.82
CA ASP A 87 8.13 8.16 -13.72
C ASP A 87 9.47 8.48 -14.43
N GLU A 88 9.79 9.76 -14.60
CA GLU A 88 11.01 10.23 -15.28
C GLU A 88 12.00 10.94 -14.34
N THR A 89 11.72 10.99 -13.03
CA THR A 89 12.64 11.61 -12.07
C THR A 89 12.89 10.69 -10.89
N ASP A 90 13.99 10.91 -10.19
CA ASP A 90 14.27 10.20 -8.94
C ASP A 90 13.46 10.79 -7.76
N GLU A 91 12.54 11.75 -8.01
CA GLU A 91 11.65 12.32 -7.00
C GLU A 91 10.65 11.25 -6.53
N ASN A 92 10.84 10.78 -5.30
CA ASN A 92 9.97 9.83 -4.64
C ASN A 92 9.53 10.37 -3.28
N TYR A 93 8.25 10.23 -3.00
CA TYR A 93 7.60 10.66 -1.78
C TYR A 93 6.83 9.51 -1.15
N THR A 94 6.67 9.54 0.16
CA THR A 94 5.76 8.66 0.88
C THR A 94 4.84 9.48 1.79
N CYS A 95 3.60 9.05 1.87
CA CYS A 95 2.63 9.52 2.85
C CYS A 95 2.42 8.42 3.89
N GLU A 96 3.23 8.44 4.94
CA GLU A 96 3.31 7.40 5.97
C GLU A 96 3.27 8.03 7.36
N ALA A 97 2.57 7.40 8.32
CA ALA A 97 2.40 7.91 9.68
C ALA A 97 1.85 9.37 9.78
N GLY A 98 1.15 9.85 8.75
CA GLY A 98 0.71 11.25 8.66
C GLY A 98 1.82 12.25 8.33
N GLU A 99 2.94 11.78 7.79
CA GLU A 99 4.05 12.58 7.33
C GLU A 99 4.18 12.47 5.81
N LEU A 100 4.46 13.59 5.15
CA LEU A 100 5.01 13.60 3.80
C LEU A 100 6.51 13.49 3.94
N GLN A 101 7.09 12.41 3.43
CA GLN A 101 8.52 12.21 3.37
C GLN A 101 8.99 12.27 1.92
N SER A 102 10.14 12.90 1.65
CA SER A 102 10.83 12.85 0.36
C SER A 102 12.09 12.03 0.48
N TRP A 103 12.46 11.29 -0.56
CA TRP A 103 13.75 10.63 -0.64
C TRP A 103 14.80 11.61 -1.19
N GLU A 104 15.68 12.08 -0.33
CA GLU A 104 16.73 13.05 -0.66
C GLU A 104 18.05 12.60 -0.03
N GLU A 105 19.17 12.79 -0.72
CA GLU A 105 20.52 12.50 -0.20
C GLU A 105 20.75 11.06 0.37
N ASN A 106 19.98 10.08 -0.11
CA ASN A 106 19.95 8.66 0.34
C ASN A 106 19.21 8.40 1.66
N GLU A 107 18.37 9.32 2.11
CA GLU A 107 17.51 9.13 3.27
C GLU A 107 16.12 9.75 3.08
N TYR A 108 15.15 9.29 3.89
CA TYR A 108 13.83 9.91 3.94
C TYR A 108 13.86 11.15 4.83
N GLN A 109 13.48 12.28 4.26
CA GLN A 109 13.36 13.56 4.95
C GLN A 109 11.89 13.93 5.12
N VAL A 110 11.50 14.35 6.32
CA VAL A 110 10.13 14.78 6.59
C VAL A 110 9.91 16.19 6.04
N ALA A 111 9.19 16.29 4.92
CA ALA A 111 8.82 17.56 4.31
C ALA A 111 7.64 18.24 5.03
N LYS A 112 6.69 17.45 5.58
CA LYS A 112 5.49 17.98 6.26
C LYS A 112 4.79 16.96 7.15
N ARG A 113 4.09 17.42 8.19
CA ARG A 113 3.22 16.61 9.07
C ARG A 113 1.74 17.02 8.98
N PHE A 114 0.84 16.06 9.18
CA PHE A 114 -0.63 16.18 9.09
C PHE A 114 -1.33 15.63 10.35
#